data_AF-A0A4Q3Y3V9-F1
#
_entry.id   AF-A0A4Q3Y3V9-F1
#
_cell.length_a   1.000
_cell.length_b   1.000
_cell.length_c   1.000
_cell.angle_alpha   90.00
_cell.angle_beta   90.00
_cell.angle_gamma   90.00
#
_symmetry.space_group_name_H-M   'P 1'
#
loop_
_entity.id
_entity.type
_entity.pdbx_description
1 polymer ?
#
loop_
_entity_poly.entity_id
_entity_poly.type
_entity_poly.pdbx_seq_one_letter_code
_entity_poly.pdbx_strand_id
1 'polypeptide(L)'
;MYSDDELAVPKNQGAFWSMAEANFEHARHVLEDYPAQSRDEALAGHRRAMEVIAFRNVDDGYDQRDHFLHMGRELLPQVRALMDRRELSPEFAQEWGKLMYCHGFIASYVFDDSDDLATQRGNARSAAVRSNKLHKQWLAHIFQRPEFAALKREVADEQVGRFLARLRANPQSAALYPKGWFDKLLTGRGDLRSARR
;
A
#
# COMPACT_ATOMS: atom_id res chain seq x y z
N MET A 1 -13.84 22.43 13.96
CA MET A 1 -14.68 23.50 13.36
C MET A 1 -13.77 24.72 13.35
N TYR A 2 -13.27 25.12 12.17
CA TYR A 2 -12.39 26.27 12.06
C TYR A 2 -13.17 27.53 12.47
N SER A 3 -12.56 28.41 13.26
CA SER A 3 -13.21 29.68 13.61
C SER A 3 -12.99 30.68 12.48
N ASP A 4 -13.97 31.54 12.20
CA ASP A 4 -13.84 32.57 11.14
C ASP A 4 -12.61 33.49 11.36
N ASP A 5 -12.11 33.57 12.60
CA ASP A 5 -10.90 34.31 12.94
C ASP A 5 -9.62 33.72 12.32
N GLU A 6 -9.60 32.42 12.00
CA GLU A 6 -8.44 31.74 11.39
C GLU A 6 -8.30 32.05 9.88
N LEU A 7 -9.38 32.51 9.24
CA LEU A 7 -9.40 32.90 7.82
C LEU A 7 -9.42 34.42 7.63
N ALA A 8 -9.41 35.19 8.72
CA ALA A 8 -9.48 36.63 8.67
C ALA A 8 -8.20 37.23 8.04
N VAL A 9 -8.37 38.23 7.17
CA VAL A 9 -7.24 38.99 6.62
C VAL A 9 -6.49 39.69 7.76
N PRO A 10 -5.15 39.54 7.88
CA PRO A 10 -4.39 40.17 8.94
C PRO A 10 -4.54 41.70 8.93
N LYS A 11 -4.90 42.28 10.08
CA LYS A 11 -5.15 43.73 10.22
C LYS A 11 -3.88 44.57 10.22
N ASN A 12 -2.73 43.96 10.50
CA ASN A 12 -1.43 44.63 10.57
C ASN A 12 -0.28 43.61 10.35
N GLN A 13 0.94 44.13 10.22
CA GLN A 13 2.14 43.31 9.97
C GLN A 13 2.44 42.31 11.10
N GLY A 14 2.19 42.68 12.36
CA GLY A 14 2.38 41.78 13.50
C GLY A 14 1.43 40.58 13.46
N ALA A 15 0.16 40.83 13.13
CA ALA A 15 -0.84 39.79 12.93
C ALA A 15 -0.47 38.88 11.75
N PHE A 16 0.02 39.47 10.64
CA PHE A 16 0.47 38.70 9.48
C PHE A 16 1.59 37.72 9.84
N TRP A 17 2.64 38.19 10.50
CA TRP A 17 3.76 37.31 10.87
C TRP A 17 3.38 36.27 11.91
N SER A 18 2.47 36.60 12.85
CA SER A 18 1.97 35.61 13.81
C SER A 18 1.21 34.48 13.12
N MET A 19 0.38 34.82 12.12
CA MET A 19 -0.33 33.84 11.29
C MET A 19 0.65 33.03 10.42
N ALA A 20 1.65 33.68 9.83
CA ALA A 20 2.68 33.00 9.03
C ALA A 20 3.49 32.00 9.87
N GLU A 21 3.87 32.35 11.10
CA GLU A 21 4.55 31.46 12.05
C GLU A 21 3.71 30.23 12.40
N ALA A 22 2.42 30.43 12.71
CA ALA A 22 1.52 29.31 12.98
C ALA A 22 1.40 28.37 11.78
N ASN A 23 1.24 28.91 10.57
CA ASN A 23 1.17 28.13 9.35
C ASN A 23 2.49 27.42 9.03
N PHE A 24 3.63 28.05 9.30
CA PHE A 24 4.94 27.47 9.13
C PHE A 24 5.13 26.26 10.04
N GLU A 25 4.77 26.36 11.32
CA GLU A 25 4.86 25.25 12.26
C GLU A 25 3.94 24.08 11.87
N HIS A 26 2.74 24.37 11.36
CA HIS A 26 1.87 23.32 10.79
C HIS A 26 2.51 22.64 9.58
N ALA A 27 3.05 23.42 8.65
CA ALA A 27 3.74 22.88 7.48
C ALA A 27 4.96 22.04 7.88
N ARG A 28 5.76 22.53 8.84
CA ARG A 28 6.91 21.83 9.39
C ARG A 28 6.52 20.49 10.01
N HIS A 29 5.50 20.48 10.88
CA HIS A 29 5.00 19.26 11.51
C HIS A 29 4.59 18.21 10.47
N VAL A 30 3.81 18.61 9.46
CA VAL A 30 3.37 17.70 8.39
C VAL A 30 4.53 17.21 7.53
N LEU A 31 5.56 18.02 7.28
CA LEU A 31 6.67 17.63 6.40
C LEU A 31 7.77 16.83 7.14
N GLU A 32 8.02 17.12 8.41
CA GLU A 32 9.08 16.47 9.22
C GLU A 32 8.54 15.26 10.00
N ASP A 33 7.44 15.44 10.72
CA ASP A 33 6.96 14.44 11.68
C ASP A 33 6.05 13.41 11.02
N TYR A 34 5.55 13.68 9.81
CA TYR A 34 4.68 12.73 9.12
C TYR A 34 5.46 11.46 8.74
N PRO A 35 5.05 10.30 9.27
CA PRO A 35 5.70 9.05 9.00
C PRO A 35 5.21 8.48 7.67
N ALA A 36 5.65 9.05 6.55
CA ALA A 36 5.34 8.51 5.24
C ALA A 36 5.91 7.08 5.13
N GLN A 37 5.02 6.09 4.99
CA GLN A 37 5.43 4.71 4.75
C GLN A 37 5.88 4.55 3.31
N SER A 38 6.96 3.81 3.09
CA SER A 38 7.32 3.39 1.73
C SER A 38 6.26 2.43 1.16
N ARG A 39 6.22 2.28 -0.17
CA ARG A 39 5.35 1.29 -0.83
C ARG A 39 5.57 -0.11 -0.27
N ASP A 40 6.82 -0.48 -0.03
CA ASP A 40 7.18 -1.79 0.51
C ASP A 40 6.73 -1.96 1.96
N GLU A 41 6.89 -0.94 2.81
CA GLU A 41 6.38 -0.95 4.19
C GLU A 41 4.84 -1.06 4.23
N ALA A 42 4.16 -0.36 3.32
CA ALA A 42 2.72 -0.47 3.15
C ALA A 42 2.34 -1.88 2.69
N LEU A 43 2.99 -2.47 1.68
CA LEU A 43 2.67 -3.83 1.22
C LEU A 43 2.95 -4.92 2.28
N ALA A 44 3.97 -4.72 3.12
CA ALA A 44 4.31 -5.63 4.23
C ALA A 44 3.29 -5.62 5.38
N GLY A 45 2.28 -4.74 5.34
CA GLY A 45 1.20 -4.71 6.33
C GLY A 45 1.59 -4.02 7.63
N HIS A 46 2.67 -3.23 7.65
CA HIS A 46 2.97 -2.38 8.79
C HIS A 46 1.89 -1.30 8.88
N ARG A 47 1.15 -1.24 9.99
CA ARG A 47 0.27 -0.11 10.32
C ARG A 47 1.00 0.77 11.32
N ARG A 48 1.17 2.06 11.03
CA ARG A 48 1.61 3.03 12.04
C ARG A 48 0.40 3.51 12.86
N ALA A 49 0.66 4.02 14.05
CA ALA A 49 -0.36 4.31 15.08
C ALA A 49 -1.36 5.44 14.72
N MET A 50 -1.08 6.20 13.67
CA MET A 50 -2.00 7.20 13.12
C MET A 50 -2.80 6.58 11.97
N GLU A 51 -4.12 6.74 12.00
CA GLU A 51 -5.11 6.29 11.00
C GLU A 51 -5.01 7.07 9.68
N VAL A 52 -3.80 7.20 9.16
CA VAL A 52 -3.52 7.90 7.92
C VAL A 52 -3.15 6.88 6.86
N ILE A 53 -3.65 7.05 5.64
CA ILE A 53 -3.40 6.10 4.55
C ILE A 53 -1.90 5.86 4.37
N ALA A 54 -1.55 4.57 4.44
CA ALA A 54 -0.19 4.08 4.29
C ALA A 54 0.39 4.38 2.90
N PHE A 55 -0.45 4.28 1.85
CA PHE A 55 -0.04 4.42 0.45
C PHE A 55 -1.25 4.56 -0.50
N ARG A 56 -1.15 5.46 -1.49
CA ARG A 56 -2.10 5.59 -2.62
C ARG A 56 -1.67 4.69 -3.78
N ASN A 57 -2.60 3.95 -4.38
CA ASN A 57 -2.31 3.14 -5.57
C ASN A 57 -2.26 4.01 -6.85
N VAL A 58 -1.26 4.87 -6.92
CA VAL A 58 -0.94 5.67 -8.11
C VAL A 58 0.17 4.95 -8.88
N ASP A 59 0.16 5.03 -10.21
CA ASP A 59 1.27 4.53 -11.03
C ASP A 59 2.60 5.19 -10.59
N ASP A 60 3.69 4.42 -10.59
CA ASP A 60 5.00 4.86 -10.07
C ASP A 60 5.53 6.13 -10.75
N GLY A 61 5.10 6.42 -11.99
CA GLY A 61 5.44 7.65 -12.70
C GLY A 61 4.72 8.91 -12.21
N TYR A 62 3.67 8.74 -11.40
CA TYR A 62 2.80 9.83 -10.92
C TYR A 62 2.82 9.96 -9.39
N ASP A 63 3.44 9.03 -8.66
CA ASP A 63 3.66 9.20 -7.22
C ASP A 63 4.80 10.20 -6.97
N GLN A 64 4.43 11.47 -6.84
CA GLN A 64 5.34 12.58 -6.55
C GLN A 64 5.51 12.85 -5.06
N ARG A 65 5.01 11.96 -4.18
CA ARG A 65 5.03 12.17 -2.73
C ARG A 65 6.45 12.37 -2.20
N ASP A 66 7.36 11.46 -2.53
CA ASP A 66 8.73 11.52 -2.01
C ASP A 66 9.47 12.76 -2.55
N HIS A 67 9.18 13.16 -3.79
CA HIS A 67 9.67 14.40 -4.38
C HIS A 67 9.20 15.64 -3.58
N PHE A 68 7.90 15.76 -3.29
CA PHE A 68 7.35 16.90 -2.56
C PHE A 68 7.71 16.89 -1.06
N LEU A 69 7.88 15.72 -0.44
CA LEU A 69 8.43 15.61 0.92
C LEU A 69 9.86 16.13 0.96
N HIS A 70 10.71 15.70 0.02
CA HIS A 70 12.09 16.14 -0.04
C HIS A 70 12.18 17.65 -0.29
N MET A 71 11.50 18.15 -1.34
CA MET A 71 11.47 19.58 -1.65
C MET A 71 10.95 20.42 -0.48
N GLY A 72 9.85 19.99 0.15
CA GLY A 72 9.29 20.69 1.31
C GLY A 72 10.29 20.80 2.46
N ARG A 73 11.03 19.72 2.75
CA ARG A 73 12.07 19.71 3.81
C ARG A 73 13.25 20.61 3.49
N GLU A 74 13.66 20.70 2.23
CA GLU A 74 14.72 21.64 1.81
C GLU A 74 14.29 23.10 1.89
N LEU A 75 12.98 23.38 1.70
CA LEU A 75 12.41 24.72 1.77
C LEU A 75 12.23 25.24 3.20
N LEU A 76 11.96 24.37 4.17
CA LEU A 76 11.75 24.74 5.58
C LEU A 76 12.84 25.69 6.14
N PRO A 77 14.15 25.36 6.08
CA PRO A 77 15.19 26.25 6.61
C PRO A 77 15.29 27.57 5.83
N GLN A 78 15.01 27.56 4.51
CA GLN A 78 15.08 28.76 3.67
C GLN A 78 13.96 29.73 4.04
N VAL A 79 12.73 29.22 4.14
CA VAL A 79 11.55 30.00 4.51
C VAL A 79 11.68 30.53 5.94
N ARG A 80 12.19 29.72 6.89
CA ARG A 80 12.48 30.18 8.26
C ARG A 80 13.39 31.41 8.26
N ALA A 81 14.50 31.36 7.52
CA ALA A 81 15.45 32.47 7.45
C ALA A 81 14.84 33.74 6.83
N LEU A 82 13.91 33.60 5.87
CA LEU A 82 13.18 34.72 5.29
C LEU A 82 12.14 35.29 6.27
N MET A 83 11.46 34.43 7.03
CA MET A 83 10.51 34.85 8.08
C MET A 83 11.20 35.59 9.23
N ASP A 84 12.41 35.17 9.62
CA ASP A 84 13.20 35.83 10.66
C ASP A 84 13.48 37.30 10.33
N ARG A 85 13.64 37.63 9.03
CA ARG A 85 13.84 39.01 8.57
C ARG A 85 12.57 39.85 8.63
N ARG A 86 11.39 39.21 8.69
CA ARG A 86 10.07 39.86 8.70
C ARG A 86 9.83 40.85 7.55
N GLU A 87 10.42 40.56 6.40
CA GLU A 87 10.31 41.36 5.18
C GLU A 87 9.48 40.63 4.12
N LEU A 88 8.47 41.32 3.59
CA LEU A 88 7.71 40.85 2.44
C LEU A 88 8.49 41.14 1.16
N SER A 89 9.24 40.14 0.69
CA SER A 89 9.98 40.19 -0.57
C SER A 89 9.37 39.25 -1.62
N PRO A 90 9.66 39.47 -2.92
CA PRO A 90 9.30 38.51 -3.97
C PRO A 90 9.88 37.11 -3.72
N GLU A 91 11.08 37.04 -3.14
CA GLU A 91 11.73 35.79 -2.76
C GLU A 91 10.94 35.06 -1.66
N PHE A 92 10.54 35.77 -0.59
CA PHE A 92 9.69 35.20 0.45
C PHE A 92 8.36 34.70 -0.13
N ALA A 93 7.68 35.49 -0.97
CA ALA A 93 6.42 35.09 -1.57
C ALA A 93 6.55 33.81 -2.41
N GLN A 94 7.63 33.69 -3.19
CA GLN A 94 7.90 32.52 -4.02
C GLN A 94 8.19 31.27 -3.19
N GLU A 95 9.13 31.35 -2.23
CA GLU A 95 9.50 30.19 -1.40
C GLU A 95 8.39 29.77 -0.45
N TRP A 96 7.63 30.73 0.11
CA TRP A 96 6.43 30.46 0.89
C TRP A 96 5.37 29.72 0.04
N GLY A 97 5.13 30.18 -1.19
CA GLY A 97 4.19 29.52 -2.11
C GLY A 97 4.56 28.07 -2.41
N LYS A 98 5.85 27.79 -2.67
CA LYS A 98 6.34 26.42 -2.89
C LYS A 98 6.19 25.55 -1.63
N LEU A 99 6.53 26.09 -0.45
CA LEU A 99 6.39 25.36 0.82
C LEU A 99 4.93 25.00 1.07
N MET A 100 4.02 25.96 0.92
CA MET A 100 2.59 25.74 1.11
C MET A 100 2.00 24.77 0.06
N TYR A 101 2.54 24.77 -1.17
CA TYR A 101 2.18 23.77 -2.18
C TYR A 101 2.62 22.36 -1.77
N CYS A 102 3.87 22.20 -1.32
CA CYS A 102 4.37 20.91 -0.81
C CYS A 102 3.55 20.43 0.39
N HIS A 103 3.30 21.32 1.36
CA HIS A 103 2.44 21.04 2.50
C HIS A 103 1.04 20.61 2.06
N GLY A 104 0.38 21.34 1.16
CA GLY A 104 -0.95 21.01 0.66
C GLY A 104 -0.98 19.65 -0.05
N PHE A 105 0.03 19.35 -0.87
CA PHE A 105 0.15 18.05 -1.53
C PHE A 105 0.27 16.91 -0.51
N ILE A 106 1.18 17.03 0.46
CA ILE A 106 1.38 16.01 1.49
C ILE A 106 0.18 15.90 2.41
N ALA A 107 -0.38 17.00 2.91
CA ALA A 107 -1.60 17.00 3.71
C ALA A 107 -2.76 16.34 2.96
N SER A 108 -2.93 16.59 1.66
CA SER A 108 -3.95 15.90 0.86
C SER A 108 -3.71 14.40 0.75
N TYR A 109 -2.44 13.96 0.78
CA TYR A 109 -2.06 12.56 0.79
C TYR A 109 -2.36 11.92 2.15
N VAL A 110 -2.14 12.67 3.24
CA VAL A 110 -2.48 12.27 4.61
C VAL A 110 -4.00 12.10 4.73
N PHE A 111 -4.79 13.13 4.41
CA PHE A 111 -6.24 13.14 4.62
C PHE A 111 -7.05 12.38 3.57
N ASP A 112 -6.41 11.69 2.63
CA ASP A 112 -7.13 10.79 1.75
C ASP A 112 -7.65 9.59 2.54
N ASP A 113 -8.88 9.16 2.25
CA ASP A 113 -9.52 7.95 2.82
C ASP A 113 -9.82 6.91 1.72
N SER A 114 -9.28 7.09 0.51
CA SER A 114 -9.25 6.06 -0.53
C SER A 114 -8.20 4.98 -0.20
N ASP A 115 -8.44 4.15 0.82
CA ASP A 115 -7.61 2.98 1.15
C ASP A 115 -7.80 1.87 0.09
N ASP A 116 -7.39 2.16 -1.14
CA ASP A 116 -7.39 1.25 -2.28
C ASP A 116 -6.57 -0.01 -1.96
N LEU A 117 -5.60 0.08 -1.04
CA LEU A 117 -4.85 -1.07 -0.57
C LEU A 117 -5.62 -1.97 0.40
N ALA A 118 -6.52 -1.48 1.25
CA ALA A 118 -7.44 -2.34 1.99
C ALA A 118 -8.33 -3.13 1.01
N THR A 119 -8.81 -2.48 -0.05
CA THR A 119 -9.56 -3.12 -1.13
C THR A 119 -8.71 -4.15 -1.87
N GLN A 120 -7.46 -3.83 -2.22
CA GLN A 120 -6.54 -4.76 -2.88
C GLN A 120 -6.09 -5.91 -1.97
N ARG A 121 -5.83 -5.68 -0.67
CA ARG A 121 -5.55 -6.73 0.32
C ARG A 121 -6.75 -7.64 0.52
N GLY A 122 -7.96 -7.07 0.56
CA GLY A 122 -9.22 -7.82 0.56
C GLY A 122 -9.35 -8.69 -0.70
N ASN A 123 -8.99 -8.15 -1.86
CA ASN A 123 -9.02 -8.86 -3.14
C ASN A 123 -7.92 -9.93 -3.25
N ALA A 124 -6.70 -9.67 -2.80
CA ALA A 124 -5.59 -10.62 -2.80
C ALA A 124 -5.83 -11.78 -1.82
N ARG A 125 -6.33 -11.49 -0.61
CA ARG A 125 -6.75 -12.51 0.36
C ARG A 125 -7.91 -13.34 -0.19
N SER A 126 -8.89 -12.69 -0.84
CA SER A 126 -10.01 -13.38 -1.49
C SER A 126 -9.59 -14.18 -2.73
N ALA A 127 -8.58 -13.75 -3.48
CA ALA A 127 -8.03 -14.47 -4.63
C ALA A 127 -7.19 -15.68 -4.20
N ALA A 128 -6.39 -15.55 -3.13
CA ALA A 128 -5.67 -16.67 -2.53
C ALA A 128 -6.63 -17.72 -1.94
N VAL A 129 -7.70 -17.28 -1.25
CA VAL A 129 -8.76 -18.17 -0.73
C VAL A 129 -9.54 -18.83 -1.86
N ARG A 130 -9.92 -18.09 -2.92
CA ARG A 130 -10.59 -18.66 -4.12
C ARG A 130 -9.69 -19.65 -4.86
N SER A 131 -8.41 -19.33 -5.05
CA SER A 131 -7.43 -20.22 -5.68
C SER A 131 -7.25 -21.50 -4.87
N ASN A 132 -7.15 -21.42 -3.54
CA ASN A 132 -7.06 -22.59 -2.67
C ASN A 132 -8.36 -23.43 -2.71
N LYS A 133 -9.55 -22.80 -2.77
CA LYS A 133 -10.84 -23.49 -2.93
C LYS A 133 -10.93 -24.24 -4.25
N LEU A 134 -10.53 -23.62 -5.36
CA LEU A 134 -10.52 -24.24 -6.69
C LEU A 134 -9.53 -25.42 -6.76
N HIS A 135 -8.34 -25.28 -6.15
CA HIS A 135 -7.38 -26.38 -6.02
C HIS A 135 -7.96 -27.56 -5.23
N LYS A 136 -8.66 -27.28 -4.11
CA LYS A 136 -9.31 -28.32 -3.30
C LYS A 136 -10.45 -29.01 -4.03
N GLN A 137 -11.30 -28.27 -4.73
CA GLN A 137 -12.39 -28.84 -5.54
C GLN A 137 -11.86 -29.72 -6.67
N TRP A 138 -10.83 -29.26 -7.38
CA TRP A 138 -10.20 -30.05 -8.44
C TRP A 138 -9.52 -31.32 -7.90
N LEU A 139 -8.80 -31.22 -6.78
CA LEU A 139 -8.23 -32.39 -6.10
C LEU A 139 -9.31 -33.38 -5.64
N ALA A 140 -10.42 -32.89 -5.08
CA ALA A 140 -11.54 -33.73 -4.67
C ALA A 140 -12.09 -34.55 -5.85
N HIS A 141 -12.21 -33.93 -7.05
CA HIS A 141 -12.61 -34.65 -8.26
C HIS A 141 -11.61 -35.71 -8.69
N ILE A 142 -10.31 -35.49 -8.50
CA ILE A 142 -9.32 -36.54 -8.74
C ILE A 142 -9.52 -37.70 -7.77
N PHE A 143 -9.67 -37.42 -6.47
CA PHE A 143 -9.89 -38.47 -5.47
C PHE A 143 -11.19 -39.26 -5.67
N GLN A 144 -12.17 -38.69 -6.38
CA GLN A 144 -13.42 -39.38 -6.73
C GLN A 144 -13.30 -40.32 -7.94
N ARG A 145 -12.19 -40.29 -8.68
CA ARG A 145 -12.01 -41.20 -9.83
C ARG A 145 -11.90 -42.65 -9.35
N PRO A 146 -12.46 -43.63 -10.08
CA PRO A 146 -12.50 -45.03 -9.63
C PRO A 146 -11.14 -45.60 -9.23
N GLU A 147 -10.06 -45.18 -9.92
CA GLU A 147 -8.69 -45.61 -9.65
C GLU A 147 -8.15 -45.17 -8.28
N PHE A 148 -8.71 -44.11 -7.68
CA PHE A 148 -8.25 -43.55 -6.40
C PHE A 148 -9.30 -43.68 -5.28
N ALA A 149 -10.60 -43.67 -5.62
CA ALA A 149 -11.69 -43.65 -4.66
C ALA A 149 -11.73 -44.89 -3.74
N ALA A 150 -11.41 -46.06 -4.30
CA ALA A 150 -11.38 -47.34 -3.58
C ALA A 150 -10.13 -47.52 -2.72
N LEU A 151 -9.12 -46.64 -2.84
CA LEU A 151 -7.86 -46.77 -2.13
C LEU A 151 -7.94 -46.20 -0.71
N LYS A 152 -7.20 -46.84 0.20
CA LYS A 152 -6.88 -46.27 1.50
C LYS A 152 -6.19 -44.92 1.30
N ARG A 153 -6.51 -43.96 2.16
CA ARG A 153 -6.13 -42.55 2.00
C ARG A 153 -4.64 -42.34 1.78
N GLU A 154 -3.78 -43.00 2.56
CA GLU A 154 -2.32 -42.87 2.43
C GLU A 154 -1.83 -43.29 1.05
N VAL A 155 -2.38 -44.37 0.51
CA VAL A 155 -2.06 -44.89 -0.83
C VAL A 155 -2.64 -43.98 -1.91
N ALA A 156 -3.86 -43.46 -1.72
CA ALA A 156 -4.48 -42.51 -2.63
C ALA A 156 -3.66 -41.21 -2.72
N ASP A 157 -3.24 -40.64 -1.58
CA ASP A 157 -2.45 -39.41 -1.52
C ASP A 157 -1.11 -39.59 -2.24
N GLU A 158 -0.44 -40.73 -2.05
CA GLU A 158 0.81 -41.06 -2.74
C GLU A 158 0.61 -41.20 -4.26
N GLN A 159 -0.42 -41.95 -4.68
CA GLN A 159 -0.70 -42.16 -6.10
C GLN A 159 -1.15 -40.87 -6.82
N VAL A 160 -1.96 -40.04 -6.16
CA VAL A 160 -2.33 -38.71 -6.65
C VAL A 160 -1.09 -37.82 -6.74
N GLY A 161 -0.21 -37.81 -5.74
CA GLY A 161 1.06 -37.09 -5.81
C GLY A 161 1.91 -37.49 -7.03
N ARG A 162 2.05 -38.80 -7.29
CA ARG A 162 2.75 -39.33 -8.48
C ARG A 162 2.02 -38.99 -9.79
N PHE A 163 0.69 -38.95 -9.80
CA PHE A 163 -0.11 -38.52 -10.94
C PHE A 163 0.13 -37.04 -11.28
N LEU A 164 0.11 -36.16 -10.27
CA LEU A 164 0.39 -34.73 -10.43
C LEU A 164 1.83 -34.47 -10.91
N ALA A 165 2.81 -35.20 -10.37
CA ALA A 165 4.20 -35.11 -10.83
C ALA A 165 4.34 -35.50 -12.32
N ARG A 166 3.59 -36.51 -12.79
CA ARG A 166 3.56 -36.90 -14.21
C ARG A 166 2.90 -35.85 -15.10
N LEU A 167 1.79 -35.26 -14.66
CA LEU A 167 1.15 -34.16 -15.41
C LEU A 167 2.06 -32.95 -15.56
N ARG A 168 2.82 -32.62 -14.50
CA ARG A 168 3.83 -31.55 -14.53
C ARG A 168 4.97 -31.85 -15.49
N ALA A 169 5.46 -33.09 -15.51
CA ALA A 169 6.58 -33.49 -16.35
C ALA A 169 6.23 -33.60 -17.85
N ASN A 170 4.94 -33.65 -18.20
CA ASN A 170 4.48 -33.67 -19.58
C ASN A 170 4.24 -32.23 -20.09
N PRO A 171 5.01 -31.72 -21.08
CA PRO A 171 4.88 -30.35 -21.58
C PRO A 171 3.49 -30.00 -22.12
N GLN A 172 2.81 -30.96 -22.79
CA GLN A 172 1.48 -30.74 -23.36
C GLN A 172 0.43 -30.57 -22.26
N SER A 173 0.52 -31.39 -21.21
CA SER A 173 -0.39 -31.27 -20.06
C SER A 173 -0.05 -30.06 -19.19
N ALA A 174 1.22 -29.77 -18.96
CA ALA A 174 1.68 -28.64 -18.17
C ALA A 174 1.29 -27.29 -18.77
N ALA A 175 1.28 -27.17 -20.09
CA ALA A 175 0.87 -25.95 -20.80
C ALA A 175 -0.60 -25.56 -20.56
N LEU A 176 -1.45 -26.50 -20.12
CA LEU A 176 -2.87 -26.24 -19.82
C LEU A 176 -3.08 -25.55 -18.47
N TYR A 177 -2.03 -25.41 -17.64
CA TYR A 177 -2.12 -24.87 -16.29
C TYR A 177 -1.21 -23.66 -16.10
N PRO A 178 -1.59 -22.70 -15.22
CA PRO A 178 -0.74 -21.55 -14.92
C PRO A 178 0.65 -21.94 -14.38
N LYS A 179 1.66 -21.12 -14.66
CA LYS A 179 3.03 -21.32 -14.16
C LYS A 179 3.04 -21.42 -12.62
N GLY A 180 3.68 -22.46 -12.08
CA GLY A 180 3.76 -22.73 -10.63
C GLY A 180 2.49 -23.30 -10.00
N TRP A 181 1.46 -23.64 -10.78
CA TRP A 181 0.21 -24.23 -10.28
C TRP A 181 0.45 -25.58 -9.59
N PHE A 182 1.22 -26.47 -10.20
CA PHE A 182 1.61 -27.75 -9.60
C PHE A 182 2.52 -27.59 -8.37
N ASP A 183 3.40 -26.58 -8.36
CA ASP A 183 4.28 -26.33 -7.20
C ASP A 183 3.46 -26.00 -5.96
N LYS A 184 2.38 -25.22 -6.09
CA LYS A 184 1.47 -24.92 -4.98
C LYS A 184 0.77 -26.17 -4.43
N LEU A 185 0.42 -27.13 -5.31
CA LEU A 185 -0.21 -28.40 -4.92
C LEU A 185 0.77 -29.38 -4.28
N LEU A 186 2.03 -29.39 -4.72
CA LEU A 186 3.06 -30.36 -4.32
C LEU A 186 3.93 -29.90 -3.13
N THR A 187 4.10 -28.60 -2.93
CA THR A 187 4.96 -28.04 -1.85
C THR A 187 4.21 -27.73 -0.54
N GLY A 188 2.88 -27.61 -0.58
CA GLY A 188 2.05 -27.41 0.60
C GLY A 188 1.86 -28.71 1.39
N ARG A 189 2.53 -28.86 2.55
CA ARG A 189 2.41 -30.00 3.50
C ARG A 189 0.98 -30.29 4.04
N GLY A 190 -0.08 -29.71 3.47
CA GLY A 190 -1.46 -29.84 3.94
C GLY A 190 -2.57 -29.87 2.88
N ASP A 191 -2.31 -29.67 1.58
CA ASP A 191 -3.40 -29.51 0.61
C ASP A 191 -3.97 -30.85 0.07
N LEU A 192 -3.14 -31.86 -0.21
CA LEU A 192 -3.65 -33.22 -0.52
C LEU A 192 -4.44 -33.80 0.66
N ARG A 193 -3.93 -33.61 1.88
CA ARG A 193 -4.58 -34.10 3.10
C ARG A 193 -5.91 -33.41 3.41
N SER A 194 -6.19 -32.21 2.92
CA SER A 194 -7.43 -31.49 3.26
C SER A 194 -8.55 -31.60 2.21
N ALA A 195 -8.27 -32.12 1.02
CA ALA A 195 -9.20 -32.14 -0.12
C ALA A 195 -10.24 -33.29 -0.11
N ARG A 196 -10.11 -34.30 0.75
CA ARG A 196 -11.03 -35.47 0.84
C ARG A 196 -12.09 -35.34 1.96
N ARG A 197 -12.27 -34.16 2.57
CA ARG A 197 -13.34 -33.94 3.57
C ARG A 197 -14.67 -33.65 2.91
#